data_AF-A0A2L2XG50-F1
#
_entry.id   AF-A0A2L2XG50-F1
#
_cell.length_a   1.000
_cell.length_b   1.000
_cell.length_c   1.000
_cell.angle_alpha   90.00
_cell.angle_beta   90.00
_cell.angle_gamma   90.00
#
_symmetry.space_group_name_H-M   'P 1'
#
loop_
_entity.id
_entity.type
_entity.pdbx_description
1 polymer ?
#
loop_
_entity_poly.entity_id
_entity_poly.type
_entity_poly.pdbx_seq_one_letter_code
_entity_poly.pdbx_strand_id
1 'polypeptide(L)' 'MFLDIFFLILSFVIIVLIDAPRLVRLGLWRELWVFGTIMVMGYTLAFLRVFKVIYP' A
#
# COMPACT_ATOMS: atom_id res chain seq x y z
N MET A 1 3.11 -16.68 -7.57
CA MET A 1 1.86 -15.90 -7.75
C MET A 1 1.04 -15.83 -6.46
N PHE A 2 0.55 -16.94 -5.90
CA PHE A 2 -0.28 -16.90 -4.68
C PHE A 2 0.49 -16.41 -3.44
N LEU A 3 1.73 -16.87 -3.26
CA LEU A 3 2.63 -16.39 -2.21
C LEU A 3 2.96 -14.90 -2.36
N ASP A 4 3.22 -14.43 -3.59
CA ASP A 4 3.52 -13.02 -3.85
C ASP A 4 2.34 -12.11 -3.50
N ILE A 5 1.13 -12.50 -3.87
CA ILE A 5 -0.11 -11.79 -3.51
C ILE A 5 -0.29 -11.78 -2.00
N PHE A 6 -0.04 -12.91 -1.33
CA PHE A 6 -0.11 -13.00 0.12
C PHE A 6 0.88 -12.04 0.81
N PHE A 7 2.14 -12.01 0.37
CA PHE A 7 3.15 -11.08 0.88
C PHE A 7 2.79 -9.61 0.57
N LEU A 8 2.16 -9.34 -0.58
CA LEU A 8 1.68 -8.01 -0.91
C LEU A 8 0.60 -7.55 0.07
N ILE A 9 -0.42 -8.37 0.30
CA ILE A 9 -1.51 -8.05 1.22
C ILE A 9 -0.97 -7.92 2.65
N LEU A 10 -0.09 -8.83 3.07
CA LEU A 10 0.51 -8.79 4.40
C LEU A 10 1.31 -7.49 4.63
N SER A 11 2.15 -7.11 3.66
CA SER A 11 2.92 -5.86 3.75
C SER A 11 2.02 -4.62 3.72
N PHE A 12 0.93 -4.63 2.95
CA PHE A 12 -0.05 -3.53 2.95
C PHE A 12 -0.65 -3.32 4.33
N VAL A 13 -1.14 -4.41 4.92
CA VAL A 13 -1.80 -4.40 6.23
C VAL A 13 -0.85 -3.92 7.31
N ILE A 14 0.40 -4.41 7.33
CA ILE A 14 1.41 -3.99 8.31
C ILE A 14 1.71 -2.50 8.20
N ILE A 15 1.97 -2.01 6.99
CA ILE A 15 2.30 -0.59 6.74
C ILE A 15 1.14 0.30 7.19
N VAL A 16 -0.09 -0.01 6.78
CA VAL A 16 -1.28 0.78 7.16
C VAL A 16 -1.49 0.75 8.68
N LEU A 17 -1.36 -0.40 9.34
CA LEU A 17 -1.57 -0.52 10.78
C LEU A 17 -0.53 0.24 11.61
N ILE A 18 0.68 0.43 11.11
CA ILE A 18 1.74 1.13 11.84
C ILE A 18 1.66 2.64 11.56
N ASP A 19 1.62 3.03 10.29
CA ASP A 19 1.80 4.43 9.89
C ASP A 19 0.50 5.24 9.97
N ALA A 20 -0.66 4.67 9.58
CA ALA A 20 -1.92 5.41 9.61
C ALA A 20 -2.31 5.88 11.03
N PRO A 21 -2.28 5.05 12.09
CA PRO A 21 -2.60 5.53 13.44
C PRO A 21 -1.52 6.44 14.01
N ARG A 22 -0.28 6.37 13.52
CA ARG A 22 0.77 7.33 13.90
C ARG A 22 0.48 8.71 13.31
N LEU A 23 0.11 8.79 12.03
CA LEU A 23 -0.27 10.03 11.34
C LEU A 23 -1.52 10.68 11.96
N VAL A 24 -2.53 9.87 12.29
CA VAL A 24 -3.74 10.34 12.97
C VAL A 24 -3.43 10.89 14.37
N ARG A 25 -2.59 10.19 15.15
CA ARG A 25 -2.18 10.65 16.50
C ARG A 25 -1.41 11.98 16.48
N LEU A 26 -0.67 12.26 15.40
CA LEU A 26 0.05 13.52 15.22
C LEU A 26 -0.83 14.64 14.63
N GLY A 27 -2.09 14.36 14.29
CA GLY A 27 -2.99 15.32 13.66
C GLY A 27 -2.60 15.68 12.22
N LEU A 28 -1.75 14.87 11.58
CA LEU A 28 -1.20 15.10 10.24
C LEU A 28 -2.15 14.58 9.16
N TRP A 29 -3.34 15.19 9.07
CA TRP A 29 -4.40 14.76 8.15
C TRP A 29 -3.99 14.90 6.68
N ARG A 30 -3.25 15.94 6.32
CA ARG A 30 -2.82 16.16 4.94
C ARG A 30 -1.80 15.10 4.51
N GLU A 31 -0.87 14.77 5.39
CA GLU A 31 0.14 13.74 5.18
C GLU A 31 -0.51 12.36 5.11
N LEU A 32 -1.57 12.10 5.88
CA LEU A 32 -2.38 10.88 5.78
C LEU A 32 -3.03 10.74 4.39
N TRP A 33 -3.58 11.81 3.83
CA TRP A 33 -4.14 11.83 2.47
C TRP A 33 -3.07 11.53 1.41
N VAL A 34 -1.91 12.18 1.51
CA VAL A 34 -0.78 11.95 0.59
C VAL A 34 -0.28 10.51 0.70
N PHE A 35 -0.08 10.03 1.91
CA PHE A 35 0.33 8.64 2.20
C PHE A 35 -0.65 7.63 1.61
N GLY A 36 -1.95 7.83 1.84
CA GLY A 36 -3.00 6.97 1.28
C GLY A 36 -2.96 6.94 -0.25
N THR A 37 -2.77 8.08 -0.89
CA THR A 37 -2.70 8.18 -2.36
C THR A 37 -1.48 7.43 -2.92
N ILE A 38 -0.30 7.63 -2.30
CA ILE A 38 0.94 6.94 -2.69
C ILE A 38 0.81 5.43 -2.47
N MET A 39 0.24 5.01 -1.35
CA MET A 39 -0.02 3.59 -1.05
C MET A 39 -0.92 2.96 -2.11
N VAL A 40 -2.07 3.59 -2.42
CA VAL A 40 -2.97 3.07 -3.46
C VAL A 40 -2.25 2.95 -4.80
N MET A 41 -1.56 4.00 -5.26
CA MET A 41 -0.83 3.96 -6.52
C MET A 41 0.25 2.87 -6.55
N GLY A 42 1.08 2.78 -5.51
CA GLY A 42 2.14 1.79 -5.42
C GLY A 42 1.62 0.35 -5.42
N TYR A 43 0.54 0.10 -4.67
CA TYR A 43 -0.08 -1.24 -4.63
C TYR A 43 -0.83 -1.59 -5.91
N THR A 44 -1.49 -0.62 -6.57
CA THR A 44 -2.09 -0.85 -7.88
C THR A 44 -1.01 -1.24 -8.90
N LEU A 45 0.13 -0.55 -8.93
CA LEU A 45 1.25 -0.89 -9.81
C LEU A 45 1.86 -2.26 -9.48
N ALA A 46 2.06 -2.56 -8.19
CA ALA A 46 2.57 -3.85 -7.76
C ALA A 46 1.62 -5.00 -8.12
N PHE A 47 0.31 -4.79 -7.97
CA PHE A 47 -0.72 -5.74 -8.38
C PHE A 47 -0.68 -5.97 -9.89
N LEU A 48 -0.65 -4.91 -10.71
CA LEU A 48 -0.55 -5.02 -12.17
C LEU A 48 0.71 -5.78 -12.62
N ARG A 49 1.82 -5.62 -11.89
CA ARG A 49 3.06 -6.37 -12.12
C ARG A 49 2.92 -7.85 -11.78
N VAL A 50 2.30 -8.20 -10.65
CA VAL A 50 2.07 -9.59 -10.24
C VAL A 50 1.18 -10.33 -11.25
N PHE A 51 0.18 -9.65 -11.80
CA PHE A 51 -0.72 -10.20 -12.81
C PHE A 51 -0.16 -10.15 -14.24
N LYS A 52 1.07 -9.67 -14.43
CA LYS A 52 1.72 -9.49 -15.75
C LYS A 52 0.86 -8.67 -16.74
N VAL A 53 -0.01 -7.79 -16.24
CA VAL A 53 -0.91 -6.97 -17.07
C VAL A 53 -0.14 -5.84 -17.76
N ILE A 54 0.95 -5.37 -17.15
CA ILE A 54 1.84 -4.36 -17.73
C ILE A 54 3.18 -5.04 -18.11
N TYR A 55 3.15 -5.69 -19.29
CA TYR A 55 4.24 -6.13 -20.19
C TYR A 55 5.14 -7.33 -19.77
N PRO A 56 5.81 -8.03 -20.75
CA PRO A 56 6.06 -9.50 -20.79
C PRO A 56 6.85 -10.11 -19.63
#